data_AF-A0A6G1S1Z9-F1
#
_entry.id   AF-A0A6G1S1Z9-F1
#
_cell.length_a   1.000
_cell.length_b   1.000
_cell.length_c   1.000
_cell.angle_alpha   90.00
_cell.angle_beta   90.00
_cell.angle_gamma   90.00
#
_symmetry.space_group_name_H-M   'P 1'
#
loop_
_entity.id
_entity.type
_entity.pdbx_description
1 polymer ?
#
loop_
_entity_poly.entity_id
_entity_poly.type
_entity_poly.pdbx_seq_one_letter_code
_entity_poly.pdbx_strand_id
1 'polypeptide(L)'
;VNLVHAKKAQNLITDRGYKTALHHYTALPTDMKVAWAKWAYGLQSDNRYREDLNWMKGVGWIATGSLNVEQAKKAGELISEKKYRQHPYALKFTSIKDTPEMIQARISYNQAVDRLYREHGES
;
A
#
# COMPACT_ATOMS: atom_id res chain seq x y z
N VAL A 1 8.89 -39.65 16.71
CA VAL A 1 9.32 -39.35 18.10
C VAL A 1 8.61 -40.31 19.05
N ASN A 2 9.35 -41.09 19.85
CA ASN A 2 8.75 -42.04 20.79
C ASN A 2 8.23 -41.28 22.03
N LEU A 3 6.92 -41.36 22.30
CA LEU A 3 6.23 -40.62 23.38
C LEU A 3 6.89 -40.85 24.75
N VAL A 4 7.42 -42.05 24.99
CA VAL A 4 8.05 -42.41 26.27
C VAL A 4 9.35 -41.61 26.47
N HIS A 5 10.15 -41.45 25.43
CA HIS A 5 11.40 -40.70 25.49
C HIS A 5 11.13 -39.19 25.60
N ALA A 6 10.13 -38.68 24.87
CA ALA A 6 9.72 -37.27 24.99
C ALA A 6 9.27 -36.93 26.42
N LYS A 7 8.47 -37.80 27.06
CA LYS A 7 8.04 -37.61 28.45
C LYS A 7 9.21 -37.63 29.44
N LYS A 8 10.16 -38.56 29.27
CA LYS A 8 11.36 -38.63 30.12
C LYS A 8 12.23 -37.38 29.98
N ALA A 9 12.46 -36.91 28.75
CA ALA A 9 13.22 -35.69 28.50
C ALA A 9 12.53 -34.45 29.10
N GLN A 10 11.22 -34.33 28.96
CA GLN A 10 10.45 -33.24 29.57
C GLN A 10 10.60 -33.23 31.09
N ASN A 11 10.52 -34.39 31.75
CA ASN A 11 10.68 -34.50 33.20
C ASN A 11 12.07 -34.05 33.67
N LEU A 12 13.12 -34.38 32.91
CA LEU A 12 14.49 -33.94 33.18
C LEU A 12 14.65 -32.42 33.00
N ILE A 13 14.13 -31.86 31.90
CA ILE A 13 14.24 -30.40 31.61
C ILE A 13 13.47 -29.56 32.61
N THR A 14 12.29 -30.04 33.05
CA THR A 14 11.40 -29.25 33.92
C THR A 14 11.87 -29.26 35.38
N ASP A 15 12.87 -30.07 35.74
CA ASP A 15 13.42 -30.20 37.11
C ASP A 15 12.38 -30.54 38.20
N ARG A 16 11.20 -31.00 37.80
CA ARG A 16 10.03 -31.15 38.67
C ARG A 16 10.24 -32.20 39.78
N GLY A 17 11.09 -33.20 39.53
CA GLY A 17 11.39 -34.25 40.50
C GLY A 17 12.42 -33.87 41.57
N TYR A 18 13.17 -32.78 41.37
CA TYR A 18 14.27 -32.38 42.27
C TYR A 18 13.88 -31.25 43.23
N LYS A 19 12.89 -30.41 42.88
CA LYS A 19 12.48 -29.27 43.69
C LYS A 19 11.21 -29.61 44.49
N THR A 20 11.35 -29.80 45.80
CA THR A 20 10.22 -29.91 46.73
C THR A 20 9.90 -28.54 47.32
N ALA A 21 8.71 -28.00 47.03
CA ALA A 21 8.24 -26.78 47.69
C ALA A 21 7.86 -27.08 49.14
N LEU A 22 8.50 -26.41 50.11
CA LEU A 22 8.21 -26.58 51.55
C LEU A 22 6.81 -26.08 51.94
N HIS A 23 6.28 -25.08 51.22
CA HIS A 23 4.97 -24.50 51.45
C HIS A 23 4.18 -24.44 50.15
N HIS A 24 2.94 -24.92 50.20
CA HIS A 24 1.99 -24.84 49.10
C HIS A 24 1.01 -23.71 49.38
N TYR A 25 1.04 -22.67 48.55
CA TYR A 25 0.02 -21.63 48.55
C TYR A 25 -0.91 -21.86 47.37
N THR A 26 -2.11 -22.34 47.64
CA THR A 26 -3.18 -22.42 46.65
C THR A 26 -3.93 -21.10 46.66
N ALA A 27 -3.89 -20.38 45.54
CA ALA A 27 -4.71 -19.19 45.38
C ALA A 27 -6.19 -19.60 45.32
N LEU A 28 -7.05 -18.88 46.03
CA LEU A 28 -8.47 -19.14 46.06
C LEU A 28 -9.07 -18.85 44.67
N PRO A 29 -10.10 -19.59 44.21
CA PRO A 29 -10.73 -19.32 42.93
C PRO A 29 -11.31 -17.90 42.78
N THR A 30 -11.64 -17.27 43.91
CA THR A 30 -12.15 -15.90 44.04
C THR A 30 -11.05 -14.86 44.24
N ASP A 31 -9.78 -15.27 44.37
CA ASP A 31 -8.68 -14.33 44.55
C ASP A 31 -8.53 -13.43 43.34
N MET A 32 -8.43 -12.14 43.61
CA MET A 32 -8.23 -11.11 42.60
C MET A 32 -6.99 -11.39 41.74
N LYS A 33 -5.90 -11.90 42.34
CA LYS A 33 -4.67 -12.29 41.62
C LYS A 33 -4.91 -13.35 40.55
N VAL A 34 -5.79 -14.32 40.82
CA VAL A 34 -6.17 -15.37 39.87
C VAL A 34 -6.97 -14.77 38.73
N ALA A 35 -7.87 -13.83 39.01
CA ALA A 35 -8.62 -13.11 37.99
C ALA A 35 -7.70 -12.32 37.05
N TRP A 36 -6.74 -11.56 37.59
CA TRP A 36 -5.75 -10.82 36.80
C TRP A 36 -4.88 -11.73 35.94
N ALA A 37 -4.40 -12.86 36.51
CA ALA A 37 -3.61 -13.82 35.77
C ALA A 37 -4.39 -14.41 34.59
N LYS A 38 -5.67 -14.79 34.80
CA LYS A 38 -6.55 -15.28 33.73
C LYS A 38 -6.75 -14.24 32.62
N TRP A 39 -6.92 -12.97 32.99
CA TRP A 39 -7.06 -11.88 32.02
C TRP A 39 -5.78 -11.69 31.20
N ALA A 40 -4.61 -11.65 31.86
CA ALA A 40 -3.32 -11.54 31.18
C ALA A 40 -3.06 -12.71 30.23
N TYR A 41 -3.37 -13.95 30.65
CA TYR A 41 -3.29 -15.11 29.77
C TYR A 41 -4.27 -15.04 28.61
N GLY A 42 -5.46 -14.48 28.82
CA GLY A 42 -6.42 -14.23 27.74
C GLY A 42 -5.86 -13.30 26.67
N LEU A 43 -5.18 -12.24 27.08
CA LEU A 43 -4.55 -11.26 26.18
C LEU A 43 -3.38 -11.87 25.39
N GLN A 44 -2.57 -12.72 26.04
CA GLN A 44 -1.45 -13.41 25.40
C GLN A 44 -1.90 -14.64 24.59
N SER A 45 -3.14 -15.09 24.75
CA SER A 45 -3.60 -16.32 24.11
C SER A 45 -3.77 -16.14 22.62
N ASP A 46 -2.82 -16.72 21.89
CA ASP A 46 -2.83 -16.94 20.46
C ASP A 46 -4.14 -17.55 19.93
N ASN A 47 -4.82 -18.38 20.73
CA ASN A 47 -6.11 -18.96 20.35
C ASN A 47 -7.22 -17.91 20.34
N ARG A 48 -7.30 -17.07 21.39
CA ARG A 48 -8.28 -15.99 21.46
C ARG A 48 -8.05 -14.95 20.37
N TYR A 49 -6.79 -14.59 20.12
CA TYR A 49 -6.45 -13.67 19.03
C TYR A 49 -6.93 -14.18 17.66
N ARG A 50 -6.76 -15.47 17.37
CA ARG A 50 -7.23 -16.07 16.11
C ARG A 50 -8.74 -16.24 16.05
N GLU A 51 -9.38 -16.51 17.18
CA GLU A 51 -10.84 -16.57 17.31
C GLU A 51 -11.47 -15.20 17.03
N ASP A 52 -10.86 -14.11 17.53
CA ASP A 52 -11.24 -12.74 17.23
C ASP A 52 -11.02 -12.37 15.76
N LEU A 53 -10.24 -13.12 14.98
CA LEU A 53 -10.12 -12.93 13.53
C LEU A 53 -11.13 -13.77 12.75
N ASN A 54 -11.90 -14.63 13.42
CA ASN A 54 -12.84 -15.54 12.77
C ASN A 54 -14.00 -14.80 12.10
N TRP A 55 -14.39 -13.61 12.58
CA TRP A 55 -15.42 -12.78 11.93
C TRP A 55 -15.00 -12.26 10.55
N MET A 56 -13.69 -12.17 10.28
CA MET A 56 -13.19 -11.81 8.96
C MET A 56 -13.22 -13.00 7.98
N LYS A 57 -13.41 -14.22 8.48
CA LYS A 57 -13.52 -15.39 7.60
C LYS A 57 -14.82 -15.30 6.81
N GLY A 58 -14.71 -15.33 5.49
CA GLY A 58 -15.84 -15.18 4.58
C GLY A 58 -16.07 -13.74 4.10
N VAL A 59 -15.35 -12.75 4.62
CA VAL A 59 -15.27 -11.44 3.97
C VAL A 59 -14.51 -11.62 2.65
N GLY A 60 -15.18 -11.36 1.53
CA GLY A 60 -14.57 -11.47 0.21
C GLY A 60 -13.39 -10.50 0.10
N TRP A 61 -12.19 -11.02 -0.15
CA TRP A 61 -11.04 -10.18 -0.41
C TRP A 61 -11.04 -9.73 -1.87
N ILE A 62 -10.98 -8.42 -2.10
CA ILE A 62 -10.82 -7.83 -3.42
C ILE A 62 -9.39 -7.31 -3.54
N ALA A 63 -8.63 -7.87 -4.47
CA ALA A 63 -7.23 -7.50 -4.69
C ALA A 63 -7.07 -6.12 -5.35
N THR A 64 -8.14 -5.58 -5.95
CA THR A 64 -8.17 -4.27 -6.61
C THR A 64 -7.82 -3.16 -5.61
N GLY A 65 -6.77 -2.38 -5.90
CA GLY A 65 -6.28 -1.32 -5.02
C GLY A 65 -5.31 -1.79 -3.92
N SER A 66 -5.01 -3.10 -3.83
CA SER A 66 -3.93 -3.56 -2.96
C SER A 66 -2.58 -3.05 -3.46
N LEU A 67 -1.66 -2.76 -2.54
CA LEU A 67 -0.33 -2.21 -2.87
C LEU A 67 0.39 -3.06 -3.93
N ASN A 68 0.34 -4.39 -3.79
CA ASN A 68 0.99 -5.32 -4.70
C ASN A 68 0.38 -5.25 -6.11
N VAL A 69 -0.96 -5.14 -6.21
CA VAL A 69 -1.66 -5.04 -7.50
C VAL A 69 -1.37 -3.70 -8.18
N GLU A 70 -1.38 -2.60 -7.42
CA GLU A 70 -1.05 -1.28 -7.97
C GLU A 70 0.42 -1.18 -8.38
N GLN A 71 1.33 -1.77 -7.61
CA GLN A 71 2.75 -1.86 -7.97
C GLN A 71 2.95 -2.67 -9.26
N ALA A 72 2.28 -3.82 -9.40
CA ALA A 72 2.35 -4.64 -10.60
C ALA A 72 1.77 -3.93 -11.83
N LYS A 73 0.63 -3.23 -11.68
CA LYS A 73 0.07 -2.39 -12.75
C LYS A 73 1.07 -1.34 -13.21
N LYS A 74 1.62 -0.55 -12.27
CA LYS A 74 2.58 0.52 -12.59
C LYS A 74 3.85 -0.02 -13.26
N ALA A 75 4.36 -1.15 -12.80
CA ALA A 75 5.49 -1.83 -13.45
C ALA A 75 5.15 -2.27 -14.89
N GLY A 76 3.96 -2.85 -15.09
CA GLY A 76 3.48 -3.23 -16.43
C GLY A 76 3.32 -2.04 -17.37
N GLU A 77 2.90 -0.88 -16.86
CA GLU A 77 2.83 0.35 -17.65
C GLU A 77 4.21 0.87 -18.05
N LEU A 78 5.20 0.80 -17.15
CA LEU A 78 6.58 1.21 -17.43
C LEU A 78 7.26 0.31 -18.47
N ILE A 79 6.97 -0.99 -18.45
CA ILE A 79 7.52 -1.96 -19.42
C ILE A 79 6.75 -1.91 -20.75
N SER A 80 5.57 -1.31 -20.80
CA SER A 80 4.73 -1.28 -21.99
C SER A 80 5.36 -0.46 -23.11
N GLU A 81 5.92 -1.15 -24.11
CA GLU A 81 6.52 -0.53 -25.29
C GLU A 81 5.51 0.33 -26.08
N LYS A 82 4.22 -0.02 -26.05
CA LYS A 82 3.13 0.75 -26.67
C LYS A 82 2.92 2.12 -26.02
N LYS A 83 3.08 2.23 -24.69
CA LYS A 83 3.02 3.53 -23.99
C LYS A 83 4.32 4.31 -24.14
N TYR A 84 5.45 3.60 -24.23
CA TYR A 84 6.77 4.22 -24.37
C TYR A 84 7.03 4.78 -25.77
N ARG A 85 6.62 4.06 -26.83
CA ARG A 85 6.83 4.46 -28.23
C ARG A 85 5.52 4.97 -28.82
N GLN A 86 5.30 6.27 -28.69
CA GLN A 86 4.20 6.91 -29.41
C GLN A 86 4.56 6.97 -30.90
N HIS A 87 3.88 6.17 -31.73
CA HIS A 87 4.13 6.15 -33.16
C HIS A 87 3.89 7.56 -33.72
N PRO A 88 4.82 8.14 -34.51
CA PRO A 88 4.76 9.53 -34.95
C PRO A 88 3.49 9.88 -35.76
N TYR A 89 2.81 8.88 -36.31
CA TYR A 89 1.49 9.04 -36.95
C TYR A 89 0.33 9.37 -35.99
N ALA A 90 0.47 9.05 -34.69
CA ALA A 90 -0.53 9.36 -33.66
C ALA A 90 -0.51 10.83 -33.23
N LEU A 91 0.61 11.53 -33.47
CA LEU A 91 0.78 12.94 -33.20
C LEU A 91 0.52 13.71 -34.50
N LYS A 92 -0.72 14.17 -34.70
CA LYS A 92 -1.02 15.06 -35.83
C LYS A 92 -0.24 16.35 -35.66
N PHE A 93 0.51 16.75 -36.68
CA PHE A 93 1.18 18.04 -36.69
C PHE A 93 0.14 19.16 -36.61
N THR A 94 0.15 19.91 -35.51
CA THR A 94 -0.57 21.18 -35.38
C THR A 94 0.46 22.29 -35.50
N SER A 95 0.41 23.07 -36.58
CA SER A 95 1.20 24.30 -36.66
C SER A 95 0.80 25.22 -35.51
N ILE A 96 1.76 25.57 -34.65
CA ILE A 96 1.55 26.50 -33.55
C ILE A 96 1.32 27.88 -34.17
N LYS A 97 0.10 28.39 -34.09
CA LYS A 97 -0.27 29.68 -34.71
C LYS A 97 0.40 30.89 -34.04
N ASP A 98 0.83 30.73 -32.80
CA ASP A 98 1.38 31.79 -31.95
C ASP A 98 2.92 31.76 -31.85
N THR A 99 3.61 31.24 -32.87
CA THR A 99 5.08 31.37 -32.93
C THR A 99 5.47 32.85 -33.07
N PRO A 100 6.57 33.31 -32.42
CA PRO A 100 7.02 34.70 -32.49
C PRO A 100 7.17 35.25 -33.92
N GLU A 101 7.65 34.43 -34.85
CA GLU A 101 7.79 34.81 -36.27
C GLU A 101 6.44 35.08 -36.93
N MET A 102 5.42 34.24 -36.67
CA MET A 102 4.06 34.42 -37.20
C MET A 102 3.39 35.67 -36.61
N ILE A 103 3.63 35.96 -35.33
CA ILE A 103 3.16 37.18 -34.66
C ILE A 103 3.82 38.40 -35.29
N GLN A 104 5.14 38.38 -35.47
CA GLN A 104 5.90 39.46 -36.09
C GLN A 104 5.43 39.73 -37.52
N ALA A 105 5.26 38.68 -38.34
CA ALA A 105 4.75 38.80 -39.70
C ALA A 105 3.35 39.43 -39.74
N ARG A 106 2.46 39.04 -38.81
CA ARG A 106 1.11 39.62 -38.69
C ARG A 106 1.15 41.10 -38.31
N ILE A 107 2.01 41.47 -37.36
CA ILE A 107 2.18 42.88 -36.94
C ILE A 107 2.73 43.71 -38.10
N SER A 108 3.77 43.23 -38.78
CA SER A 108 4.37 43.91 -39.93
C SER A 108 3.39 44.09 -41.08
N TYR A 109 2.56 43.07 -41.37
CA TYR A 109 1.50 43.18 -42.37
C TYR A 109 0.48 44.26 -42.01
N ASN A 110 -0.03 44.27 -40.77
CA ASN A 110 -1.00 45.28 -40.32
C ASN A 110 -0.41 46.70 -40.38
N GLN A 111 0.87 46.87 -40.01
CA GLN A 111 1.56 48.16 -40.11
C GLN A 111 1.68 48.64 -41.56
N ALA A 112 1.96 47.74 -42.51
CA ALA A 112 2.05 48.08 -43.92
C ALA A 112 0.67 48.45 -44.49
N VAL A 113 -0.37 47.70 -44.13
CA VAL A 113 -1.74 47.95 -44.56
C VAL A 113 -2.28 49.27 -44.00
N ASP A 114 -2.08 49.54 -42.70
CA ASP A 114 -2.49 50.80 -42.07
C ASP A 114 -1.81 52.02 -42.70
N ARG A 115 -0.55 51.88 -43.14
CA ARG A 115 0.16 52.94 -43.86
C ARG A 115 -0.52 53.22 -45.20
N LEU A 116 -0.79 52.18 -45.98
CA LEU A 116 -1.44 52.31 -47.29
C LEU A 116 -2.85 52.92 -47.18
N TYR A 117 -3.61 52.57 -46.15
CA TYR A 117 -4.94 53.16 -45.91
C TYR A 117 -4.88 54.65 -45.58
N ARG A 118 -3.88 55.11 -44.83
CA ARG A 118 -3.69 56.55 -44.56
C ARG A 118 -3.27 57.31 -45.81
N GLU A 119 -2.34 56.74 -46.59
CA GLU A 119 -1.87 57.34 -47.85
C GLU A 119 -3.00 57.48 -48.87
N HIS A 120 -3.90 56.49 -48.98
CA HIS A 120 -5.05 56.53 -49.89
C HIS A 120 -6.28 57.27 -49.35
N GLY A 121 -6.43 57.41 -48.03
CA GLY A 121 -7.56 58.11 -47.40
C GLY A 121 -7.39 59.63 -47.27
N GLU A 122 -6.17 60.14 -47.50
CA GLU A 122 -5.83 61.57 -47.42
C GLU A 122 -5.66 62.23 -48.81
N SER A 123 -6.10 61.57 -49.90
CA SER A 123 -6.12 62.11 -51.28
C SER A 123 -7.48 62.66 -51.70
#